data_AF-J4P270-F1
#
_entry.id   AF-J4P270-F1
#
_cell.length_a   1.000
_cell.length_b   1.000
_cell.length_c   1.000
_cell.angle_alpha   90.00
_cell.angle_beta   90.00
_cell.angle_gamma   90.00
#
_symmetry.space_group_name_H-M   'P 1'
#
loop_
_entity.id
_entity.type
_entity.pdbx_description
1 polymer ?
#
loop_
_entity_poly.entity_id
_entity_poly.type
_entity_poly.pdbx_seq_one_letter_code
_entity_poly.pdbx_strand_id
1 'polypeptide(L)' 'MFPEYRQLITQLKSENAHFSALFQRHNDLDQEIKNMEDGIVPSSGTNIEVLKKEKLQLKDKLYGLLRAADQGGG' A
#
# COMPACT_ATOMS: atom_id res chain seq x y z
N MET A 1 5.50 -4.54 4.92
CA MET A 1 5.19 -5.00 3.54
C MET A 1 5.46 -6.49 3.41
N PHE A 2 5.07 -7.15 2.31
CA PHE A 2 5.32 -8.56 1.98
C PHE A 2 6.79 -8.81 1.59
N PRO A 3 7.62 -9.41 2.47
CA PRO A 3 9.04 -9.61 2.19
C PRO A 3 9.30 -10.74 1.17
N GLU A 4 8.43 -11.75 1.12
CA GLU A 4 8.52 -12.87 0.18
C GLU A 4 8.36 -12.42 -1.29
N TYR A 5 7.54 -11.39 -1.53
CA TYR A 5 7.30 -10.85 -2.86
C TYR A 5 8.24 -9.68 -3.22
N ARG A 6 9.31 -9.43 -2.46
CA ARG A 6 10.14 -8.21 -2.62
C ARG A 6 10.71 -8.04 -4.04
N GLN A 7 11.13 -9.13 -4.66
CA GLN A 7 11.61 -9.09 -6.05
C GLN A 7 10.47 -8.74 -7.02
N LEU A 8 9.33 -9.42 -6.90
CA LEU A 8 8.14 -9.18 -7.71
C LEU A 8 7.58 -7.76 -7.53
N ILE A 9 7.59 -7.23 -6.31
CA ILE A 9 7.21 -5.84 -6.00
C ILE A 9 8.13 -4.87 -6.77
N THR A 10 9.44 -5.11 -6.77
CA THR A 10 10.40 -4.24 -7.46
C THR A 10 10.18 -4.27 -8.96
N GLN A 11 9.94 -5.45 -9.51
CA GLN A 11 9.60 -5.65 -10.92
C GLN A 11 8.29 -4.95 -11.30
N LEU A 12 7.19 -5.24 -10.60
CA LEU A 12 5.88 -4.66 -10.86
C LEU A 12 5.86 -3.14 -10.67
N LYS A 13 6.66 -2.59 -9.76
CA LYS A 13 6.80 -1.12 -9.66
C LYS A 13 7.35 -0.48 -10.93
N SER A 14 8.20 -1.18 -11.66
CA SER A 14 8.77 -0.70 -12.92
C SER A 14 7.89 -1.03 -14.13
N GLU A 15 7.29 -2.22 -14.15
CA GLU A 15 6.56 -2.74 -15.32
C GLU A 15 5.07 -2.40 -15.29
N ASN A 16 4.49 -2.16 -14.10
CA ASN A 16 3.07 -1.92 -13.92
C ASN A 16 2.83 -0.57 -13.24
N ALA A 17 2.48 0.44 -14.05
CA ALA A 17 2.18 1.79 -13.58
C ALA A 17 1.04 1.81 -12.55
N HIS A 18 0.04 0.92 -12.68
CA HIS A 18 -1.05 0.81 -11.72
C HIS A 18 -0.55 0.30 -10.36
N PHE A 19 0.32 -0.73 -10.36
CA PHE A 19 0.95 -1.23 -9.14
C PHE A 19 1.80 -0.14 -8.47
N SER A 20 2.59 0.58 -9.25
CA SER A 20 3.43 1.68 -8.76
C SER A 20 2.59 2.78 -8.08
N ALA A 21 1.48 3.19 -8.70
CA ALA A 21 0.57 4.18 -8.14
C ALA A 21 -0.10 3.70 -6.84
N LEU A 22 -0.58 2.45 -6.79
CA LEU A 22 -1.15 1.86 -5.56
C LEU A 22 -0.11 1.78 -4.44
N PHE A 23 1.12 1.41 -4.79
CA PHE A 23 2.20 1.30 -3.83
C PHE A 23 2.58 2.66 -3.25
N GLN A 24 2.68 3.68 -4.10
CA GLN A 24 2.92 5.04 -3.66
C GLN A 24 1.82 5.53 -2.73
N ARG A 25 0.55 5.34 -3.10
CA ARG A 25 -0.60 5.74 -2.27
C ARG A 25 -0.63 5.02 -0.93
N HIS A 26 -0.25 3.75 -0.88
CA HIS A 26 -0.12 3.02 0.39
C HIS A 26 0.95 3.64 1.30
N ASN A 27 2.12 4.00 0.75
CA ASN A 27 3.18 4.64 1.56
C ASN A 27 2.78 6.03 2.03
N ASP A 28 2.13 6.80 1.16
CA ASP A 28 1.64 8.14 1.49
C ASP A 28 0.65 8.09 2.67
N LEU A 29 -0.34 7.20 2.60
CA LEU A 29 -1.28 6.96 3.70
C LEU A 29 -0.61 6.44 4.97
N ASP A 30 0.40 5.57 4.86
CA ASP A 30 1.15 5.09 6.03
C ASP A 30 1.85 6.26 6.74
N GLN A 31 2.49 7.14 5.97
CA GLN A 31 3.15 8.33 6.50
C GLN A 31 2.14 9.33 7.07
N GLU A 32 1.01 9.54 6.40
CA GLU A 32 -0.05 10.44 6.87
C GLU A 32 -0.64 9.95 8.19
N ILE A 33 -1.01 8.66 8.28
CA ILE A 33 -1.49 8.04 9.53
C ILE A 33 -0.45 8.22 10.64
N LYS A 34 0.82 7.96 10.35
CA LYS A 34 1.89 8.13 11.34
C LYS A 34 2.02 9.57 11.82
N ASN A 35 1.94 10.54 10.91
CA ASN A 35 1.98 11.97 11.27
C ASN A 35 0.77 12.37 12.14
N MET A 36 -0.41 11.82 11.87
CA MET A 36 -1.60 12.04 12.69
C MET A 36 -1.48 11.37 14.07
N GLU A 37 -0.95 10.14 14.13
CA GLU A 37 -0.74 9.42 15.39
C GLU A 37 0.34 10.06 16.27
N ASP A 38 1.37 10.65 15.66
CA ASP A 38 2.44 11.41 16.36
C ASP A 38 1.97 12.81 16.78
N GLY A 39 0.76 13.23 16.39
CA GLY A 39 0.20 14.54 16.70
C GLY A 39 0.80 15.69 15.88
N ILE A 40 1.55 15.39 14.82
CA ILE A 40 2.12 16.38 13.89
C ILE A 40 1.00 17.04 13.07
N VAL A 41 0.00 16.26 12.66
CA VAL A 41 -1.16 16.74 11.92
C VAL A 41 -2.41 16.63 12.79
N PRO A 42 -3.18 17.72 12.98
CA PRO A 42 -4.43 17.65 13.71
C PRO A 42 -5.43 16.77 12.96
N SER A 43 -5.84 15.68 13.59
CA SER A 43 -6.77 14.71 13.02
C SER A 43 -7.74 14.22 14.10
N SER A 44 -9.00 14.06 13.71
CA SER A 44 -10.00 13.37 14.54
C SER A 44 -9.73 11.87 14.53
N GLY A 45 -9.95 11.18 15.66
CA GLY A 45 -9.74 9.71 15.74
C GLY A 45 -10.49 8.93 14.66
N THR A 46 -11.70 9.37 14.30
CA THR A 46 -12.49 8.81 13.19
C THR A 46 -11.78 8.88 11.84
N ASN A 47 -11.01 9.94 11.58
CA ASN A 47 -10.29 10.11 10.32
C ASN A 47 -9.13 9.10 10.22
N ILE A 48 -8.40 8.89 11.32
CA ILE A 48 -7.33 7.90 11.39
C ILE A 48 -7.88 6.49 11.11
N GLU A 49 -9.05 6.14 11.65
CA GLU A 49 -9.69 4.85 11.40
C GLU A 49 -10.08 4.66 9.93
N VAL A 50 -10.57 5.70 9.27
CA VAL A 50 -10.89 5.67 7.83
C VAL A 50 -9.62 5.44 7.01
N LEU A 51 -8.55 6.18 7.30
CA LEU A 51 -7.27 6.03 6.59
C LEU A 51 -6.66 4.65 6.81
N LYS A 52 -6.74 4.10 8.03
CA LYS A 52 -6.30 2.73 8.33
C LYS A 52 -7.07 1.70 7.51
N LYS A 53 -8.39 1.87 7.33
CA LYS A 53 -9.21 1.02 6.45
C LYS A 53 -8.78 1.15 4.99
N GLU A 54 -8.56 2.36 4.50
CA GLU A 54 -8.13 2.58 3.11
C GLU A 54 -6.75 1.95 2.85
N LYS A 55 -5.81 2.11 3.80
CA LYS A 55 -4.49 1.46 3.76
C LYS A 55 -4.61 -0.07 3.68
N LEU A 56 -5.51 -0.66 4.46
CA LEU A 56 -5.76 -2.11 4.41
C LEU A 56 -6.28 -2.53 3.03
N GLN A 57 -7.22 -1.77 2.45
CA GLN A 57 -7.73 -2.06 1.11
C GLN A 57 -6.64 -1.94 0.02
N LEU A 58 -5.75 -0.96 0.12
CA LEU A 58 -4.62 -0.83 -0.80
C LEU A 58 -3.65 -2.00 -0.66
N LYS A 59 -3.36 -2.44 0.56
CA LYS A 59 -2.55 -3.62 0.82
C LYS A 59 -3.17 -4.87 0.19
N ASP A 60 -4.49 -5.03 0.29
CA ASP A 60 -5.23 -6.15 -0.30
C ASP A 60 -5.16 -6.14 -1.84
N LYS A 61 -5.36 -4.96 -2.46
CA LYS A 61 -5.18 -4.77 -3.91
C LYS A 61 -3.76 -5.10 -4.37
N LEU A 62 -2.75 -4.60 -3.65
CA LEU A 62 -1.34 -4.90 -3.94
C LEU A 62 -1.08 -6.40 -3.87
N TYR A 63 -1.62 -7.08 -2.84
CA TYR A 63 -1.50 -8.53 -2.70
C TYR A 63 -2.18 -9.29 -3.85
N GLY A 64 -3.37 -8.87 -4.27
CA GLY A 64 -4.06 -9.46 -5.43
C GLY A 64 -3.23 -9.35 -6.71
N LEU A 65 -2.60 -8.19 -6.96
CA LEU A 65 -1.71 -7.99 -8.10
C LEU A 65 -0.44 -8.85 -8.01
N LEU A 66 0.14 -8.99 -6.82
CA LEU A 66 1.30 -9.85 -6.60
C LEU A 66 0.95 -11.31 -6.87
N ARG A 67 -0.18 -11.79 -6.35
CA ARG A 67 -0.66 -13.16 -6.58
C ARG A 67 -0.98 -13.42 -8.05
N ALA A 68 -1.58 -12.45 -8.74
CA ALA A 68 -1.87 -12.56 -10.16
C ALA A 68 -0.58 -12.64 -11.00
N ALA A 69 0.42 -11.81 -10.67
CA ALA A 69 1.71 -11.82 -11.35
C ALA A 69 2.53 -13.09 -11.04
N ASP A 70 2.45 -13.60 -9.81
CA ASP A 70 3.07 -14.86 -9.36
C ASP A 70 2.46 -16.09 -10.05
N GLN A 71 1.14 -16.11 -10.26
CA GLN A 71 0.44 -17.22 -10.93
C GLN A 71 0.42 -17.14 -12.46
N GLY A 72 0.70 -15.97 -13.05
CA GLY A 72 0.68 -15.74 -14.50
C GLY A 72 2.00 -16.05 -15.23
N GLY A 73 3.04 -16.53 -14.52
CA GLY A 73 4.34 -16.87 -15.08
C GLY A 73 4.50 -18.31 -15.57
N GLY A 74 3.41 -18.97 -15.96
CA GLY A 74 3.39 -20.33 -16.52
C GLY A 74 3.42 -20.35 -18.04
#